data_AF-Q9F0Q7-F1
#
_entry.id   AF-Q9F0Q7-F1
#
_cell.length_a   1.000
_cell.length_b   1.000
_cell.length_c   1.000
_cell.angle_alpha   90.00
_cell.angle_beta   90.00
_cell.angle_gamma   90.00
#
_symmetry.space_group_name_H-M   'P 1'
#
loop_
_entity.id
_entity.type
_entity.pdbx_description
1 polymer ?
#
loop_
_entity_poly.entity_id
_entity_poly.type
_entity_poly.pdbx_seq_one_letter_code
_entity_poly.pdbx_strand_id
1 'polypeptide(L)'
;ILRYPDFAQWCGTELTADWHVRFRAAAAVYGHLHIPRVTRYDGVRFEEVSVGYPREWRPRPPREPLRQILPQPVDEPGALW
;
A
#
# COMPACT_ATOMS: atom_id res chain seq x y z
N ILE A 1 9.04 -4.21 4.07
CA ILE A 1 9.47 -3.26 5.12
C ILE A 1 10.49 -2.33 4.48
N LEU A 2 10.51 -1.04 4.86
CA LEU A 2 11.44 -0.06 4.30
C LEU A 2 12.87 -0.44 4.67
N ARG A 3 13.72 -0.66 3.67
CA ARG A 3 15.08 -1.17 3.88
C ARG A 3 16.01 -0.12 4.51
N TYR A 4 15.77 1.16 4.23
CA TYR A 4 16.56 2.29 4.72
C TYR A 4 15.63 3.27 5.45
N PRO A 5 15.49 3.17 6.78
CA PRO A 5 14.50 3.94 7.53
C PRO A 5 14.75 5.45 7.52
N ASP A 6 16.00 5.91 7.37
CA ASP A 6 16.32 7.34 7.28
C ASP A 6 15.64 8.03 6.08
N PHE A 7 15.25 7.25 5.07
CA PHE A 7 14.49 7.74 3.93
C PHE A 7 13.07 8.21 4.30
N ALA A 8 12.55 7.81 5.47
CA ALA A 8 11.21 8.19 5.93
C ALA A 8 10.99 9.71 6.00
N GLN A 9 12.06 10.50 6.14
CA GLN A 9 12.01 11.96 6.09
C GLN A 9 11.42 12.53 4.78
N TRP A 10 11.46 11.75 3.69
CA TRP A 10 10.92 12.13 2.38
C TRP A 10 9.64 11.36 1.99
N CYS A 11 9.04 10.62 2.94
CA CYS A 11 7.92 9.73 2.66
C CYS A 11 6.54 10.27 3.06
N GLY A 12 6.44 11.52 3.53
CA GLY A 12 5.14 12.11 3.87
C GLY A 12 5.22 13.23 4.90
N THR A 13 4.11 13.43 5.61
CA THR A 13 3.97 14.43 6.67
C THR A 13 2.99 13.91 7.74
N GLU A 14 3.20 14.33 8.99
CA GLU A 14 2.27 14.01 10.09
C GLU A 14 0.93 14.76 9.97
N LEU A 15 0.87 15.84 9.17
CA LEU A 15 -0.34 16.64 8.96
C LEU A 15 -1.49 15.86 8.28
N THR A 16 -1.19 14.69 7.73
CA THR A 16 -2.17 13.80 7.07
C THR A 16 -2.46 12.53 7.88
N ALA A 17 -2.02 12.46 9.14
CA ALA A 17 -2.07 11.22 9.93
C ALA A 17 -3.48 10.65 10.13
N ASP A 18 -4.52 11.50 10.19
CA ASP A 18 -5.90 11.09 10.47
C ASP A 18 -6.82 11.20 9.24
N TRP A 19 -6.29 11.59 8.07
CA TRP A 19 -7.11 11.95 6.91
C TRP A 19 -7.99 10.79 6.43
N HIS A 20 -7.51 9.56 6.50
CA HIS A 20 -8.25 8.37 6.09
C HIS A 20 -9.54 8.18 6.89
N VAL A 21 -9.54 8.51 8.19
CA VAL A 21 -10.74 8.47 9.04
C VAL A 21 -11.54 9.76 8.91
N ARG A 22 -10.86 10.92 9.05
CA ARG A 22 -11.49 12.25 9.06
C ARG A 22 -12.32 12.51 7.82
N PHE A 23 -11.83 12.10 6.65
CA PHE A 23 -12.51 12.26 5.36
C PHE A 23 -13.27 11.01 4.92
N ARG A 24 -13.37 9.99 5.78
CA ARG A 24 -14.12 8.75 5.55
C ARG A 24 -13.71 8.07 4.24
N ALA A 25 -12.40 7.88 4.06
CA ALA A 25 -11.88 7.23 2.87
C ALA A 25 -12.34 5.77 2.79
N ALA A 26 -12.85 5.35 1.64
CA ALA A 26 -13.18 3.94 1.40
C ALA A 26 -11.90 3.08 1.29
N ALA A 27 -10.85 3.65 0.72
CA ALA A 27 -9.50 3.08 0.65
C ALA A 27 -8.47 4.21 0.48
N ALA A 28 -7.25 4.01 0.96
CA ALA A 28 -6.11 4.89 0.73
C ALA A 28 -5.13 4.21 -0.25
N VAL A 29 -4.96 4.81 -1.43
CA VAL A 29 -4.04 4.32 -2.47
C VAL A 29 -2.77 5.15 -2.42
N TYR A 30 -1.63 4.48 -2.30
CA TYR A 30 -0.32 5.14 -2.27
C TYR A 30 0.75 4.31 -2.99
N GLY A 31 1.91 4.90 -3.17
CA GLY A 31 3.06 4.25 -3.80
C GLY A 31 4.34 4.74 -3.15
N HIS A 32 5.30 5.15 -3.99
CA HIS A 32 6.59 5.74 -3.61
C HIS A 32 7.57 4.78 -2.94
N LEU A 33 7.12 3.92 -2.01
CA LEU A 33 8.02 3.07 -1.22
C LEU A 33 8.57 1.86 -1.99
N HIS A 34 7.91 1.43 -3.07
CA HIS A 34 8.23 0.21 -3.82
C HIS A 34 8.11 -1.06 -2.97
N ILE A 35 7.10 -1.10 -2.09
CA ILE A 35 6.82 -2.21 -1.16
C ILE A 35 5.36 -2.66 -1.32
N PRO A 36 5.01 -3.39 -2.40
CA PRO A 36 3.62 -3.70 -2.74
C PRO A 36 2.96 -4.52 -1.63
N ARG A 37 1.87 -4.01 -1.05
CA ARG A 37 1.15 -4.67 0.06
C ARG A 37 -0.27 -4.14 0.23
N VAL A 38 -1.08 -4.93 0.91
CA VAL A 38 -2.40 -4.54 1.42
C VAL A 38 -2.29 -4.49 2.95
N THR A 39 -2.74 -3.40 3.54
CA THR A 39 -2.78 -3.20 5.00
C THR A 39 -4.11 -2.57 5.40
N ARG A 40 -4.47 -2.66 6.68
CA ARG A 40 -5.63 -1.97 7.24
C ARG A 40 -5.21 -1.12 8.43
N TYR A 41 -5.62 0.13 8.44
CA TYR A 41 -5.44 1.07 9.56
C TYR A 41 -6.77 1.74 9.85
N ASP A 42 -7.20 1.72 11.12
CA ASP A 42 -8.48 2.30 11.56
C ASP A 42 -9.69 1.85 10.72
N GLY A 43 -9.67 0.58 10.30
CA GLY A 43 -10.70 -0.02 9.45
C GLY A 43 -10.59 0.30 7.96
N VAL A 44 -9.80 1.30 7.56
CA VAL A 44 -9.58 1.70 6.15
C VAL A 44 -8.50 0.81 5.52
N ARG A 45 -8.75 0.36 4.27
CA ARG A 45 -7.79 -0.40 3.47
C ARG A 45 -6.74 0.53 2.86
N PHE A 46 -5.47 0.21 3.04
CA PHE A 46 -4.32 0.92 2.48
C PHE A 46 -3.61 0.02 1.46
N GLU A 47 -3.49 0.50 0.23
CA GLU A 47 -2.89 -0.20 -0.91
C GLU A 47 -1.60 0.46 -1.34
N GLU A 48 -0.47 -0.21 -1.14
CA GLU A 48 0.78 0.14 -1.81
C GLU A 48 0.78 -0.54 -3.19
N VAL A 49 0.70 0.28 -4.23
CA VAL A 49 0.48 -0.17 -5.62
C VAL A 49 1.71 0.01 -6.51
N SER A 50 2.89 0.19 -5.91
CA SER A 50 4.11 0.43 -6.69
C SER A 50 4.48 -0.80 -7.51
N VAL A 51 4.97 -0.60 -8.73
CA VAL A 51 5.62 -1.68 -9.50
C VAL A 51 7.09 -1.78 -9.08
N GLY A 52 7.74 -0.62 -9.01
CA GLY A 52 9.18 -0.48 -8.76
C GLY A 52 10.04 -0.75 -9.99
N TYR A 53 11.35 -0.73 -9.81
CA TYR A 53 12.30 -0.98 -10.87
C TYR A 53 12.37 -2.47 -11.24
N PRO A 54 12.75 -2.83 -12.49
CA PRO A 54 12.91 -4.23 -12.90
C PRO A 54 13.73 -5.09 -11.93
N ARG A 55 14.85 -4.55 -11.42
CA ARG A 55 15.69 -5.24 -10.43
C ARG A 55 14.99 -5.53 -9.10
N GLU A 56 13.93 -4.78 -8.77
CA GLU A 56 13.20 -4.91 -7.51
C GLU A 56 12.05 -5.91 -7.62
N TRP A 57 11.33 -5.94 -8.75
CA TRP A 57 10.19 -6.84 -8.92
C TRP A 57 10.52 -8.18 -9.58
N ARG A 58 11.58 -8.29 -10.40
CA ARG A 58 12.02 -9.58 -10.98
C ARG A 58 12.21 -10.72 -9.96
N PRO A 59 12.73 -10.49 -8.74
CA PRO A 59 12.85 -11.56 -7.75
C PRO A 59 11.56 -11.84 -6.97
N ARG A 60 10.51 -11.04 -7.14
CA ARG A 60 9.22 -11.24 -6.44
C ARG A 60 8.38 -12.26 -7.20
N PRO A 61 7.49 -13.00 -6.52
CA PRO A 61 6.47 -13.78 -7.20
C PRO A 61 5.68 -12.91 -8.18
N PRO A 62 5.24 -13.46 -9.33
CA PRO A 62 4.37 -12.75 -10.25
C PRO A 62 3.15 -12.19 -9.52
N ARG A 63 2.84 -10.93 -9.79
CA ARG A 63 1.69 -10.22 -9.23
C ARG A 63 0.99 -9.49 -10.36
N GLU A 64 -0.33 -9.42 -10.30
CA GLU A 64 -1.09 -8.59 -11.23
C GLU A 64 -0.60 -7.13 -11.14
N PRO A 65 -0.25 -6.51 -12.29
CA PRO A 65 0.31 -5.16 -12.30
C PRO A 65 -0.71 -4.10 -11.89
N LEU A 66 -2.01 -4.38 -12.10
CA LEU A 66 -3.10 -3.52 -11.67
C LEU A 66 -3.68 -4.03 -10.36
N ARG A 67 -4.07 -3.10 -9.48
CA ARG A 67 -4.73 -3.42 -8.21
C ARG A 67 -6.17 -2.95 -8.23
N GLN A 68 -7.08 -3.87 -7.95
CA GLN A 68 -8.49 -3.53 -7.80
C GLN A 68 -8.71 -2.79 -6.48
N ILE A 69 -9.23 -1.57 -6.60
CA ILE A 69 -9.61 -0.72 -5.46
C ILE A 69 -11.12 -0.79 -5.25
N LEU A 70 -11.88 -0.47 -6.31
CA LEU A 70 -13.33 -0.55 -6.35
C LEU A 70 -13.80 -1.31 -7.60
N PRO A 71 -14.89 -2.10 -7.55
CA PRO A 71 -15.59 -2.50 -6.32
C PRO A 71 -14.62 -3.23 -5.37
N GLN A 72 -14.89 -3.18 -4.07
CA GLN A 72 -13.98 -3.78 -3.09
C GLN A 72 -13.77 -5.25 -3.48
N PRO A 73 -12.52 -5.71 -3.68
CA PRO A 73 -12.27 -7.11 -3.99
C PRO A 73 -12.74 -7.95 -2.82
N VAL A 74 -13.34 -9.10 -3.12
CA VAL A 74 -13.69 -10.08 -2.09
C VAL A 74 -12.37 -10.55 -1.48
N ASP A 75 -12.21 -10.39 -0.17
CA ASP A 75 -10.99 -10.85 0.51
C ASP A 75 -10.87 -12.37 0.27
N GLU A 76 -9.89 -12.81 -0.52
CA GLU A 76 -9.69 -14.25 -0.75
C GLU A 76 -9.23 -14.90 0.56
N PRO A 77 -9.87 -16.02 0.99
CA PRO A 77 -9.41 -16.78 2.15
C PRO A 77 -8.03 -17.39 1.82
N GLY A 78 -6.98 -16.70 2.25
CA GLY A 78 -5.58 -17.02 1.92
C GLY A 78 -4.62 -15.87 2.18
N ALA A 79 -5.10 -14.62 2.24
CA ALA A 79 -4.34 -13.48 2.75
C ALA A 79 -4.35 -13.46 4.30
N LEU A 80 -3.98 -14.58 4.92
CA LEU A 80 -3.58 -14.60 6.31
C LEU A 80 -2.19 -13.96 6.39
N TRP A 81 -2.11 -12.89 7.19
CA TRP A 81 -0.93 -12.10 7.52
C TRP A 81 0.12 -12.91 8.28
#